data_AF-A0A176YZJ1-F1
#
_entry.id   AF-A0A176YZJ1-F1
#
_cell.length_a   1.000
_cell.length_b   1.000
_cell.length_c   1.000
_cell.angle_alpha   90.00
_cell.angle_beta   90.00
_cell.angle_gamma   90.00
#
_symmetry.space_group_name_H-M   'P 1'
#
loop_
_entity.id
_entity.type
_entity.pdbx_description
1 polymer ?
#
loop_
_entity_poly.entity_id
_entity_poly.type
_entity_poly.pdbx_seq_one_letter_code
_entity_poly.pdbx_strand_id
1 'polypeptide(L)'
;MRPRCLAAAALAALAFLVTAPAVGQQAELTARQSDAVAAYDRALASFKAILAERRRQIEAKQPLPNLPGQALYLARVAVISSYKDLTDAIPSRIGKPNKFEIPPAYFDADIEPLVDEYANLFEIMEAPPAGAQNSATPFKDVVDLAVAIARAKGLSAPQAEAAGRISLGLFFAETNGKQNVRNGRSNTYMGSLQTGPSEDRNGRRKWEAIKGAIAAADPELSARDDREEARARGTDHRFNHWTAVRDGLMNAHADLFPEIPAIVKTLPDPIDQMKLFELIQIIPTPTRSALRSGNLLNYRVSDPTIMRHLRNNSVFAFGQADRARTSASFRDILGAMWLFNRKFERAMAKYAEIRAR
;
A
#
# COMPACT_ATOMS: atom_id res chain seq x y z
N MET A 1 -11.14 -16.50 -92.82
CA MET A 1 -11.67 -17.01 -91.53
C MET A 1 -10.61 -17.89 -90.91
N ARG A 2 -10.30 -17.89 -89.61
CA ARG A 2 -10.23 -16.89 -88.53
C ARG A 2 -9.45 -17.64 -87.41
N PRO A 3 -8.58 -16.98 -86.65
CA PRO A 3 -7.70 -17.62 -85.67
C PRO A 3 -8.45 -17.82 -84.34
N ARG A 4 -8.39 -19.02 -83.76
CA ARG A 4 -8.92 -19.32 -82.41
C ARG A 4 -8.14 -20.44 -81.74
N CYS A 5 -6.88 -20.19 -81.36
CA CYS A 5 -6.18 -21.10 -80.43
C CYS A 5 -5.19 -20.41 -79.46
N LEU A 6 -5.04 -19.08 -79.47
CA LEU A 6 -4.05 -18.40 -78.62
C LEU A 6 -4.66 -17.46 -77.56
N ALA A 7 -5.97 -17.51 -77.31
CA ALA A 7 -6.63 -16.63 -76.34
C ALA A 7 -6.86 -17.25 -74.96
N ALA A 8 -6.68 -18.56 -74.78
CA ALA A 8 -7.03 -19.23 -73.51
C ALA A 8 -5.85 -19.42 -72.54
N ALA A 9 -4.59 -19.36 -73.01
CA ALA A 9 -3.42 -19.58 -72.15
C ALA A 9 -2.88 -18.30 -71.49
N ALA A 10 -3.22 -17.11 -72.00
CA ALA A 10 -2.73 -15.83 -71.46
C ALA A 10 -3.55 -15.30 -70.27
N LEU A 11 -4.78 -15.80 -70.06
CA LEU A 11 -5.66 -15.35 -68.97
C LEU A 11 -5.46 -16.12 -67.66
N ALA A 12 -4.85 -17.31 -67.69
CA ALA A 12 -4.56 -18.09 -66.49
C ALA A 12 -3.24 -17.67 -65.80
N ALA A 13 -2.32 -17.03 -66.53
CA ALA A 13 -1.04 -16.55 -65.98
C ALA A 13 -1.12 -15.14 -65.36
N LEU A 14 -2.16 -14.36 -65.65
CA LEU A 14 -2.38 -13.04 -65.01
C LEU A 14 -3.27 -13.10 -63.76
N ALA A 15 -4.01 -14.19 -63.53
CA ALA A 15 -4.88 -14.34 -62.36
C ALA A 15 -4.15 -14.85 -61.11
N PHE A 16 -2.89 -15.29 -61.23
CA PHE A 16 -2.09 -15.85 -60.14
C PHE A 16 -1.09 -14.87 -59.51
N LEU A 17 -1.17 -13.57 -59.84
CA LEU A 17 -0.32 -12.52 -59.30
C LEU A 17 -1.05 -11.54 -58.35
N VAL A 18 -2.32 -11.78 -58.00
CA VAL A 18 -3.14 -10.85 -57.17
C VAL A 18 -3.66 -11.48 -55.88
N THR A 19 -3.01 -12.52 -55.36
CA THR A 19 -3.31 -13.06 -54.02
C THR A 19 -2.03 -13.40 -53.27
N ALA A 20 -1.10 -12.46 -53.20
CA ALA A 20 -0.24 -12.43 -52.03
C ALA A 20 -1.15 -12.17 -50.82
N PRO A 21 -1.11 -12.98 -49.75
CA PRO A 21 -1.73 -12.55 -48.51
C PRO A 21 -1.04 -11.23 -48.18
N ALA A 22 -1.82 -10.18 -47.97
CA ALA A 22 -1.34 -9.03 -47.24
C ALA A 22 -0.92 -9.59 -45.87
N VAL A 23 0.36 -9.97 -45.73
CA VAL A 23 1.03 -10.07 -44.46
C VAL A 23 0.82 -8.68 -43.90
N GLY A 24 -0.17 -8.54 -43.01
CA GLY A 24 -0.53 -7.25 -42.45
C GLY A 24 0.77 -6.64 -41.97
N GLN A 25 1.20 -5.56 -42.64
CA GLN A 25 2.30 -4.75 -42.15
C GLN A 25 1.85 -4.36 -40.75
N GLN A 26 2.45 -5.00 -39.73
CA GLN A 26 2.38 -4.45 -38.38
C GLN A 26 2.86 -3.03 -38.55
N ALA A 27 1.94 -2.08 -38.40
CA ALA A 27 2.25 -0.67 -38.55
C ALA A 27 3.48 -0.40 -37.68
N GLU A 28 4.53 0.12 -38.31
CA GLU A 28 5.78 0.38 -37.63
C GLU A 28 5.49 1.27 -36.41
N LEU A 29 5.95 0.85 -35.23
CA LEU A 29 5.67 1.58 -34.00
C LEU A 29 6.23 2.99 -34.12
N THR A 30 5.45 3.98 -33.69
CA THR A 30 5.97 5.35 -33.57
C THR A 30 7.12 5.39 -32.54
N ALA A 31 7.99 6.40 -32.62
CA ALA A 31 9.09 6.55 -31.66
C ALA A 31 8.61 6.50 -30.20
N ARG A 32 7.49 7.18 -29.88
CA ARG A 32 6.89 7.16 -28.54
C ARG A 32 6.45 5.76 -28.10
N GLN A 33 5.91 4.97 -29.02
CA GLN A 33 5.46 3.60 -28.72
C GLN A 33 6.67 2.67 -28.51
N SER A 34 7.69 2.79 -29.36
CA SER A 34 8.96 2.07 -29.22
C SER A 34 9.65 2.40 -27.89
N ASP A 35 9.69 3.67 -27.50
CA ASP A 35 10.25 4.11 -26.22
C ASP A 35 9.50 3.52 -25.02
N ALA A 36 8.16 3.48 -25.09
CA ALA A 36 7.33 2.93 -24.02
C ALA A 36 7.52 1.40 -23.88
N VAL A 37 7.62 0.67 -24.99
CA VAL A 37 7.98 -0.76 -24.99
C VAL A 37 9.35 -0.97 -24.35
N ALA A 38 10.36 -0.23 -24.80
CA ALA A 38 11.72 -0.36 -24.29
C ALA A 38 11.82 0.01 -22.79
N ALA A 39 11.04 1.00 -22.33
CA ALA A 39 10.98 1.37 -20.91
C ALA A 39 10.36 0.25 -20.07
N TYR A 40 9.27 -0.36 -20.53
CA TYR A 40 8.64 -1.49 -19.86
C TYR A 40 9.59 -2.70 -19.77
N ASP A 41 10.23 -3.06 -20.88
CA ASP A 41 11.15 -4.21 -20.92
C ASP A 41 12.34 -4.02 -19.97
N ARG A 42 12.90 -2.80 -19.91
CA ARG A 42 13.97 -2.47 -18.95
C ARG A 42 13.51 -2.57 -17.49
N ALA A 43 12.32 -2.07 -17.19
CA ALA A 43 11.77 -2.13 -15.84
C ALA A 43 11.49 -3.58 -15.41
N LEU A 44 10.91 -4.39 -16.31
CA LEU A 44 10.66 -5.81 -16.08
C LEU A 44 11.96 -6.60 -15.88
N ALA A 45 12.98 -6.36 -16.72
CA ALA A 45 14.30 -6.99 -16.56
C ALA A 45 14.93 -6.61 -15.22
N SER A 46 14.85 -5.34 -14.83
CA SER A 46 15.36 -4.86 -13.54
C SER A 46 14.62 -5.52 -12.36
N PHE A 47 13.30 -5.64 -12.44
CA PHE A 47 12.50 -6.29 -11.40
C PHE A 47 12.89 -7.76 -11.22
N LYS A 48 13.02 -8.52 -12.32
CA LYS A 48 13.50 -9.91 -12.30
C LYS A 48 14.90 -10.03 -11.70
N ALA A 49 15.83 -9.14 -12.06
CA ALA A 49 17.19 -9.16 -11.55
C ALA A 49 17.25 -8.89 -10.04
N ILE A 50 16.48 -7.92 -9.54
CA ILE A 50 16.45 -7.58 -8.11
C ILE A 50 15.77 -8.68 -7.28
N LEU A 51 14.70 -9.31 -7.81
CA LEU A 51 14.09 -10.49 -7.20
C LEU A 51 15.11 -11.62 -7.05
N ALA A 52 15.79 -11.97 -8.13
CA ALA A 52 16.79 -13.03 -8.13
C ALA A 52 17.95 -12.73 -7.18
N GLU A 53 18.42 -11.48 -7.12
CA GLU A 53 19.46 -11.06 -6.17
C GLU A 53 18.99 -11.23 -4.72
N ARG A 54 17.81 -10.74 -4.37
CA ARG A 54 17.34 -10.84 -3.00
C ARG A 54 17.05 -12.28 -2.60
N ARG A 55 16.52 -13.10 -3.51
CA ARG A 55 16.34 -14.53 -3.32
C ARG A 55 17.66 -15.23 -3.01
N ARG A 56 18.70 -15.01 -3.83
CA ARG A 56 20.04 -15.59 -3.61
C ARG A 56 20.61 -15.20 -2.25
N GLN A 57 20.50 -13.93 -1.86
CA GLN A 57 20.99 -13.46 -0.57
C GLN A 57 20.29 -14.19 0.60
N ILE A 58 18.97 -14.35 0.51
CA ILE A 58 18.17 -15.04 1.52
C ILE A 58 18.51 -16.54 1.57
N GLU A 59 18.55 -17.22 0.43
CA GLU A 59 18.87 -18.66 0.32
C GLU A 59 20.29 -18.95 0.84
N ALA A 60 21.26 -18.09 0.52
CA ALA A 60 22.63 -18.19 0.99
C ALA A 60 22.85 -17.70 2.43
N LYS A 61 21.79 -17.25 3.12
CA LYS A 61 21.84 -16.67 4.48
C LYS A 61 22.86 -15.52 4.60
N GLN A 62 23.04 -14.76 3.52
CA GLN A 62 23.92 -13.60 3.52
C GLN A 62 23.29 -12.44 4.31
N PRO A 63 24.11 -11.56 4.91
CA PRO A 63 23.62 -10.32 5.48
C PRO A 63 22.87 -9.50 4.43
N LEU A 64 21.65 -9.09 4.76
CA LEU A 64 20.84 -8.22 3.90
C LEU A 64 21.30 -6.75 4.03
N PRO A 65 21.14 -5.92 2.99
CA PRO A 65 21.48 -4.50 3.08
C PRO A 65 20.53 -3.75 4.04
N ASN A 66 20.89 -2.53 4.44
CA ASN A 66 20.13 -1.74 5.41
C ASN A 66 18.67 -1.44 5.01
N LEU A 67 18.39 -1.43 3.71
CA LEU A 67 17.06 -1.23 3.12
C LEU A 67 16.66 -2.44 2.25
N PRO A 68 16.43 -3.61 2.86
CA PRO A 68 16.45 -4.88 2.12
C PRO A 68 15.29 -4.99 1.12
N GLY A 69 14.09 -4.56 1.48
CA GLY A 69 12.93 -4.54 0.61
C GLY A 69 12.76 -3.28 -0.22
N GLN A 70 13.51 -2.21 0.03
CA GLN A 70 13.31 -0.94 -0.68
C GLN A 70 13.56 -1.06 -2.19
N ALA A 71 14.64 -1.75 -2.58
CA ALA A 71 14.94 -1.98 -4.00
C ALA A 71 13.85 -2.82 -4.68
N LEU A 72 13.36 -3.87 -4.01
CA LEU A 72 12.25 -4.69 -4.50
C LEU A 72 10.97 -3.87 -4.67
N TYR A 73 10.63 -3.07 -3.66
CA TYR A 73 9.45 -2.22 -3.67
C TYR A 73 9.50 -1.21 -4.82
N LEU A 74 10.62 -0.51 -4.98
CA LEU A 74 10.80 0.47 -6.06
C LEU A 74 10.78 -0.19 -7.44
N ALA A 75 11.39 -1.37 -7.59
CA ALA A 75 11.37 -2.11 -8.85
C ALA A 75 9.95 -2.56 -9.23
N ARG A 76 9.16 -3.03 -8.26
CA ARG A 76 7.74 -3.35 -8.44
C ARG A 76 6.93 -2.11 -8.86
N VAL A 77 7.15 -0.96 -8.21
CA VAL A 77 6.49 0.29 -8.59
C VAL A 77 6.89 0.71 -10.01
N ALA A 78 8.18 0.59 -10.36
CA ALA A 78 8.69 0.94 -11.68
C ALA A 78 8.06 0.10 -12.80
N VAL A 79 7.95 -1.23 -12.63
CA VAL A 79 7.36 -2.09 -13.67
C VAL A 79 5.87 -1.77 -13.88
N ILE A 80 5.08 -1.62 -12.82
CA ILE A 80 3.66 -1.21 -12.89
C ILE A 80 3.53 0.17 -13.55
N SER A 81 4.39 1.11 -13.15
CA SER A 81 4.42 2.47 -13.71
C SER A 81 4.74 2.49 -15.20
N SER A 82 5.75 1.74 -15.64
CA SER A 82 6.15 1.67 -17.05
C SER A 82 5.12 0.93 -17.90
N TYR A 83 4.40 -0.05 -17.34
CA TYR A 83 3.29 -0.70 -18.02
C TYR A 83 2.11 0.26 -18.22
N LYS A 84 1.83 1.13 -17.24
CA LYS A 84 0.86 2.21 -17.44
C LYS A 84 1.27 3.17 -18.57
N ASP A 85 2.55 3.51 -18.66
CA ASP A 85 3.06 4.33 -19.78
C ASP A 85 2.92 3.60 -21.13
N LEU A 86 3.16 2.28 -21.15
CA LEU A 86 3.01 1.42 -22.33
C LEU A 86 1.56 1.36 -22.80
N THR A 87 0.61 1.13 -21.90
CA THR A 87 -0.82 1.05 -22.26
C THR A 87 -1.40 2.41 -22.63
N ASP A 88 -0.84 3.52 -22.12
CA ASP A 88 -1.18 4.86 -22.59
C ASP A 88 -0.70 5.12 -24.02
N ALA A 89 0.50 4.65 -24.38
CA ALA A 89 1.04 4.80 -25.73
C ALA A 89 0.44 3.81 -26.74
N ILE A 90 0.07 2.62 -26.26
CA ILE A 90 -0.44 1.51 -27.08
C ILE A 90 -1.64 0.87 -26.34
N PRO A 91 -2.86 1.41 -26.46
CA PRO A 91 -4.03 0.89 -25.76
C PRO A 91 -4.36 -0.58 -26.06
N SER A 92 -3.94 -1.11 -27.21
CA SER A 92 -4.09 -2.54 -27.53
C SER A 92 -3.23 -3.46 -26.67
N ARG A 93 -2.30 -2.91 -25.86
CA ARG A 93 -1.52 -3.66 -24.86
C ARG A 93 -2.23 -3.78 -23.51
N ILE A 94 -3.40 -3.16 -23.32
CA ILE A 94 -4.21 -3.37 -22.13
C ILE A 94 -4.60 -4.85 -22.05
N GLY A 95 -4.14 -5.50 -20.98
CA GLY A 95 -4.30 -6.92 -20.78
C GLY A 95 -5.63 -7.34 -20.17
N LYS A 96 -5.66 -8.58 -19.67
CA LYS A 96 -6.78 -9.19 -18.95
C LYS A 96 -6.84 -8.75 -17.47
N PRO A 97 -7.97 -8.96 -16.78
CA PRO A 97 -8.04 -8.87 -15.33
C PRO A 97 -6.99 -9.75 -14.62
N ASN A 98 -6.56 -9.32 -13.45
CA ASN A 98 -5.56 -9.99 -12.60
C ASN A 98 -6.15 -10.26 -11.20
N LYS A 99 -5.53 -11.19 -10.46
CA LYS A 99 -5.95 -11.59 -9.11
C LYS A 99 -5.76 -10.51 -8.04
N PHE A 100 -5.01 -9.46 -8.35
CA PHE A 100 -4.80 -8.31 -7.46
C PHE A 100 -5.89 -7.25 -7.63
N GLU A 101 -6.79 -7.42 -8.60
CA GLU A 101 -7.88 -6.48 -8.92
C GLU A 101 -7.38 -5.09 -9.29
N ILE A 102 -6.12 -4.99 -9.73
CA ILE A 102 -5.56 -3.76 -10.25
C ILE A 102 -6.14 -3.55 -11.66
N PRO A 103 -6.60 -2.34 -12.05
CA PRO A 103 -7.15 -2.14 -13.38
C PRO A 103 -6.17 -2.61 -14.48
N PRO A 104 -6.63 -3.30 -15.55
CA PRO A 104 -5.73 -3.92 -16.54
C PRO A 104 -4.85 -2.96 -17.34
N ALA A 105 -5.16 -1.67 -17.34
CA ALA A 105 -4.29 -0.64 -17.91
C ALA A 105 -3.05 -0.34 -17.02
N TYR A 106 -3.11 -0.69 -15.74
CA TYR A 106 -2.05 -0.41 -14.78
C TYR A 106 -1.17 -1.63 -14.48
N PHE A 107 -1.65 -2.84 -14.77
CA PHE A 107 -0.96 -4.06 -14.37
C PHE A 107 -0.94 -5.11 -15.48
N ASP A 108 0.26 -5.64 -15.76
CA ASP A 108 0.46 -6.76 -16.67
C ASP A 108 0.13 -8.06 -15.93
N ALA A 109 -0.93 -8.76 -16.33
CA ALA A 109 -1.32 -10.02 -15.70
C ALA A 109 -0.26 -11.12 -15.88
N ASP A 110 0.65 -11.02 -16.84
CA ASP A 110 1.68 -12.04 -17.07
C ASP A 110 2.82 -11.98 -16.03
N ILE A 111 2.92 -10.88 -15.27
CA ILE A 111 3.94 -10.72 -14.22
C ILE A 111 3.43 -11.13 -12.83
N GLU A 112 2.21 -11.66 -12.70
CA GLU A 112 1.67 -12.14 -11.42
C GLU A 112 2.63 -13.05 -10.64
N PRO A 113 3.31 -14.04 -11.26
CA PRO A 113 4.26 -14.89 -10.54
C PRO A 113 5.43 -14.12 -9.93
N LEU A 114 5.88 -13.02 -10.56
CA LEU A 114 6.94 -12.17 -10.01
C LEU A 114 6.45 -11.36 -8.80
N VAL A 115 5.17 -10.99 -8.79
CA VAL A 115 4.55 -10.29 -7.65
C VAL A 115 4.30 -11.26 -6.49
N ASP A 116 3.99 -12.52 -6.77
CA ASP A 116 3.94 -13.56 -5.75
C ASP A 116 5.31 -13.80 -5.12
N GLU A 117 6.36 -13.90 -5.95
CA GLU A 117 7.71 -14.02 -5.43
C GLU A 117 8.10 -12.80 -4.58
N TYR A 118 7.79 -11.59 -5.06
CA TYR A 118 7.96 -10.37 -4.27
C TYR A 118 7.30 -10.51 -2.89
N ALA A 119 6.05 -10.98 -2.83
CA ALA A 119 5.33 -11.15 -1.58
C ALA A 119 5.98 -12.20 -0.68
N ASN A 120 6.44 -13.32 -1.23
CA ASN A 120 7.13 -14.38 -0.50
C ASN A 120 8.47 -13.90 0.09
N LEU A 121 9.24 -13.10 -0.65
CA LEU A 121 10.49 -12.52 -0.14
C LEU A 121 10.21 -11.54 1.00
N PHE A 122 9.17 -10.72 0.86
CA PHE A 122 8.73 -9.82 1.94
C PHE A 122 8.27 -10.59 3.16
N GLU A 123 7.57 -11.71 3.01
CA GLU A 123 7.18 -12.56 4.14
C GLU A 123 8.37 -13.05 4.95
N ILE A 124 9.50 -13.35 4.31
CA ILE A 124 10.74 -13.72 4.99
C ILE A 124 11.38 -12.51 5.68
N MET A 125 11.47 -11.37 4.99
CA MET A 125 12.12 -10.16 5.55
C MET A 125 11.31 -9.52 6.68
N GLU A 126 9.98 -9.65 6.64
CA GLU A 126 9.04 -9.12 7.61
C GLU A 126 8.73 -10.13 8.73
N ALA A 127 9.34 -11.31 8.69
CA ALA A 127 9.10 -12.36 9.67
C ALA A 127 9.29 -11.83 11.10
N PRO A 128 8.38 -12.18 12.03
CA PRO A 128 8.54 -11.81 13.43
C PRO A 128 9.87 -12.31 14.00
N PRO A 129 10.49 -11.54 14.91
CA PRO A 129 11.66 -12.02 15.61
C PRO A 129 11.38 -13.29 16.41
N ALA A 130 12.42 -14.10 16.61
CA ALA A 130 12.34 -15.23 17.52
C ALA A 130 11.90 -14.77 18.91
N GLY A 131 10.94 -15.47 19.51
CA GLY A 131 10.37 -15.11 20.80
C GLY A 131 9.31 -13.99 20.77
N ALA A 132 8.93 -13.50 19.59
CA ALA A 132 7.81 -12.58 19.47
C ALA A 132 6.53 -13.17 20.07
N GLN A 133 5.84 -12.37 20.87
CA GLN A 133 4.68 -12.78 21.64
C GLN A 133 3.41 -12.37 20.90
N ASN A 134 2.78 -13.33 20.24
CA ASN A 134 1.53 -13.13 19.55
C ASN A 134 0.36 -13.01 20.55
N SER A 135 -0.66 -12.27 20.15
CA SER A 135 -1.99 -12.30 20.73
C SER A 135 -2.87 -13.35 20.05
N ALA A 136 -3.78 -13.93 20.84
CA ALA A 136 -4.86 -14.78 20.32
C ALA A 136 -5.98 -13.97 19.65
N THR A 137 -6.07 -12.66 19.94
CA THR A 137 -7.14 -11.77 19.45
C THR A 137 -6.59 -10.51 18.78
N PRO A 138 -5.63 -10.61 17.85
CA PRO A 138 -4.81 -9.47 17.44
C PRO A 138 -5.60 -8.28 16.91
N PHE A 139 -6.65 -8.55 16.13
CA PHE A 139 -7.49 -7.52 15.55
C PHE A 139 -8.42 -6.87 16.58
N LYS A 140 -8.91 -7.66 17.56
CA LYS A 140 -9.71 -7.13 18.67
C LYS A 140 -8.86 -6.20 19.53
N ASP A 141 -7.61 -6.56 19.77
CA ASP A 141 -6.68 -5.75 20.56
C ASP A 141 -6.47 -4.37 19.94
N VAL A 142 -6.27 -4.30 18.62
CA VAL A 142 -6.15 -3.01 17.91
C VAL A 142 -7.41 -2.15 18.11
N VAL A 143 -8.59 -2.76 17.99
CA VAL A 143 -9.87 -2.04 18.15
C VAL A 143 -10.06 -1.58 19.59
N ASP A 144 -9.91 -2.49 20.56
CA ASP A 144 -10.14 -2.22 21.97
C ASP A 144 -9.20 -1.13 22.50
N LEU A 145 -7.91 -1.22 22.17
CA LEU A 145 -6.90 -0.22 22.55
C LEU A 145 -7.25 1.15 21.98
N ALA A 146 -7.57 1.22 20.68
CA ALA A 146 -7.94 2.49 20.04
C ALA A 146 -9.22 3.10 20.62
N VAL A 147 -10.23 2.27 20.91
CA VAL A 147 -11.48 2.71 21.56
C VAL A 147 -11.19 3.26 22.95
N ALA A 148 -10.38 2.57 23.76
CA ALA A 148 -10.00 3.02 25.10
C ALA A 148 -9.24 4.35 25.06
N ILE A 149 -8.26 4.49 24.15
CA ILE A 149 -7.49 5.73 23.95
C ILE A 149 -8.41 6.88 23.54
N ALA A 150 -9.35 6.62 22.62
CA ALA A 150 -10.32 7.63 22.16
C ALA A 150 -11.23 8.10 23.29
N ARG A 151 -11.77 7.17 24.09
CA ARG A 151 -12.60 7.50 25.27
C ARG A 151 -11.82 8.31 26.31
N ALA A 152 -10.58 7.91 26.60
CA ALA A 152 -9.70 8.66 27.50
C ALA A 152 -9.40 10.09 26.99
N LYS A 153 -9.53 10.32 25.68
CA LYS A 153 -9.42 11.64 25.03
C LYS A 153 -10.76 12.39 24.92
N GLY A 154 -11.82 11.89 25.55
CA GLY A 154 -13.12 12.54 25.63
C GLY A 154 -14.06 12.28 24.46
N LEU A 155 -13.76 11.31 23.58
CA LEU A 155 -14.66 10.95 22.48
C LEU A 155 -15.87 10.18 22.99
N SER A 156 -17.04 10.43 22.39
CA SER A 156 -18.26 9.66 22.65
C SER A 156 -18.14 8.21 22.15
N ALA A 157 -19.04 7.33 22.58
CA ALA A 157 -18.97 5.92 22.18
C ALA A 157 -18.94 5.71 20.64
N PRO A 158 -19.80 6.35 19.83
CA PRO A 158 -19.72 6.23 18.36
C PRO A 158 -18.41 6.77 17.77
N GLN A 159 -17.86 7.84 18.33
CA GLN A 159 -16.59 8.42 17.88
C GLN A 159 -15.41 7.51 18.23
N ALA A 160 -15.44 6.90 19.42
CA ALA A 160 -14.43 5.92 19.84
C ALA A 160 -14.48 4.64 18.99
N GLU A 161 -15.68 4.17 18.60
CA GLU A 161 -15.83 3.07 17.66
C GLU A 161 -15.23 3.40 16.28
N ALA A 162 -15.41 4.63 15.79
CA ALA A 162 -14.74 5.08 14.57
C ALA A 162 -13.21 5.04 14.72
N ALA A 163 -12.66 5.44 15.87
CA ALA A 163 -11.23 5.32 16.16
C ALA A 163 -10.75 3.86 16.11
N GLY A 164 -11.52 2.93 16.68
CA GLY A 164 -11.26 1.49 16.63
C GLY A 164 -11.19 0.95 15.20
N ARG A 165 -12.21 1.28 14.40
CA ARG A 165 -12.29 0.88 12.98
C ARG A 165 -11.13 1.45 12.16
N ILE A 166 -10.85 2.75 12.30
CA ILE A 166 -9.74 3.42 11.60
C ILE A 166 -8.40 2.78 11.95
N SER A 167 -8.17 2.52 13.24
CA SER A 167 -6.95 1.90 13.75
C SER A 167 -6.75 0.48 13.22
N LEU A 168 -7.82 -0.29 13.06
CA LEU A 168 -7.75 -1.58 12.39
C LEU A 168 -7.38 -1.44 10.91
N GLY A 169 -7.91 -0.41 10.23
CA GLY A 169 -7.50 -0.05 8.87
C GLY A 169 -6.00 0.18 8.76
N LEU A 170 -5.44 1.00 9.66
CA LEU A 170 -4.00 1.26 9.75
C LEU A 170 -3.19 -0.03 9.97
N PHE A 171 -3.66 -0.90 10.86
CA PHE A 171 -3.00 -2.19 11.08
C PHE A 171 -2.89 -3.02 9.78
N PHE A 172 -3.95 -3.06 8.97
CA PHE A 172 -3.88 -3.72 7.66
C PHE A 172 -3.00 -2.98 6.64
N ALA A 173 -3.04 -1.64 6.62
CA ALA A 173 -2.19 -0.82 5.74
C ALA A 173 -0.71 -1.12 5.96
N GLU A 174 -0.27 -1.10 7.21
CA GLU A 174 1.13 -1.28 7.60
C GLU A 174 1.56 -2.76 7.54
N THR A 175 0.75 -3.66 8.11
CA THR A 175 1.21 -5.04 8.42
C THR A 175 0.53 -6.12 7.59
N ASN A 176 -0.43 -5.75 6.73
CA ASN A 176 -1.33 -6.69 6.08
C ASN A 176 -2.15 -7.56 7.07
N GLY A 177 -2.28 -7.11 8.31
CA GLY A 177 -2.96 -7.82 9.41
C GLY A 177 -2.08 -8.83 10.14
N LYS A 178 -0.76 -8.82 9.92
CA LYS A 178 0.19 -9.74 10.57
C LYS A 178 0.69 -9.14 11.89
N GLN A 179 0.90 -9.98 12.89
CA GLN A 179 1.40 -9.56 14.20
C GLN A 179 2.92 -9.51 14.22
N ASN A 180 3.50 -8.60 14.99
CA ASN A 180 4.94 -8.56 15.30
C ASN A 180 5.85 -8.54 14.07
N VAL A 181 5.31 -8.15 12.90
CA VAL A 181 6.07 -8.09 11.67
C VAL A 181 7.15 -7.04 11.78
N ARG A 182 8.31 -7.34 11.20
CA ARG A 182 9.36 -6.35 11.00
C ARG A 182 9.06 -5.50 9.77
N ASN A 183 9.80 -4.41 9.61
CA ASN A 183 9.75 -3.67 8.37
C ASN A 183 10.69 -4.31 7.35
N GLY A 184 10.11 -4.88 6.30
CA GLY A 184 10.89 -5.49 5.22
C GLY A 184 11.63 -4.44 4.40
N ARG A 185 11.28 -3.15 4.48
CA ARG A 185 11.84 -2.05 3.66
C ARG A 185 13.03 -1.35 4.33
N SER A 186 13.09 -1.28 5.65
CA SER A 186 14.14 -0.55 6.39
C SER A 186 14.40 -1.12 7.78
N ASN A 187 15.66 -1.12 8.21
CA ASN A 187 16.02 -1.46 9.59
C ASN A 187 15.83 -0.30 10.58
N THR A 188 15.65 0.94 10.09
CA THR A 188 15.54 2.15 10.92
C THR A 188 14.11 2.68 11.01
N TYR A 189 13.36 2.57 9.93
CA TYR A 189 11.93 2.91 9.90
C TYR A 189 11.14 1.62 9.98
N MET A 190 10.40 1.45 11.07
CA MET A 190 9.74 0.19 11.35
C MET A 190 8.23 0.20 11.01
N GLY A 191 7.60 1.37 10.84
CA GLY A 191 6.15 1.54 10.56
C GLY A 191 5.37 1.92 11.81
N SER A 192 4.20 2.57 11.69
CA SER A 192 3.54 3.19 12.88
C SER A 192 2.96 2.22 13.90
N LEU A 193 2.71 0.96 13.52
CA LEU A 193 2.26 -0.11 14.43
C LEU A 193 3.35 -1.17 14.65
N GLN A 194 4.59 -0.80 14.30
CA GLN A 194 5.80 -1.58 14.37
C GLN A 194 6.88 -0.60 14.85
N THR A 195 6.79 -0.13 16.08
CA THR A 195 7.54 1.05 16.52
C THR A 195 9.06 0.87 16.47
N GLY A 196 9.77 1.94 16.13
CA GLY A 196 11.21 2.05 16.44
C GLY A 196 11.43 2.24 17.95
N PRO A 197 12.64 2.02 18.50
CA PRO A 197 12.87 2.14 19.95
C PRO A 197 12.50 3.50 20.56
N SER A 198 12.65 4.59 19.81
CA SER A 198 12.28 5.92 20.29
C SER A 198 10.76 6.14 20.27
N GLU A 199 10.09 5.60 19.25
CA GLU A 199 8.64 5.72 19.08
C GLU A 199 7.91 4.87 20.12
N ASP A 200 8.44 3.68 20.42
CA ASP A 200 8.00 2.80 21.49
C ASP A 200 8.03 3.50 22.85
N ARG A 201 9.19 4.02 23.26
CA ARG A 201 9.34 4.77 24.52
C ARG A 201 8.39 5.96 24.61
N ASN A 202 8.19 6.68 23.51
CA ASN A 202 7.28 7.81 23.47
C ASN A 202 5.81 7.36 23.61
N GLY A 203 5.43 6.30 22.89
CA GLY A 203 4.10 5.69 22.97
C GLY A 203 3.78 5.23 24.38
N ARG A 204 4.69 4.47 25.00
CA ARG A 204 4.58 4.00 26.38
C ARG A 204 4.40 5.15 27.37
N ARG A 205 5.24 6.19 27.28
CA ARG A 205 5.13 7.38 28.15
C ARG A 205 3.76 8.05 28.02
N LYS A 206 3.24 8.17 26.79
CA LYS A 206 1.91 8.75 26.56
C LYS A 206 0.81 7.83 27.07
N TRP A 207 0.94 6.50 26.94
CA TRP A 207 -0.01 5.52 27.48
C TRP A 207 -0.12 5.64 29.00
N GLU A 208 1.02 5.65 29.70
CA GLU A 208 1.07 5.81 31.16
C GLU A 208 0.34 7.08 31.64
N ALA A 209 0.42 8.17 30.86
CA ALA A 209 -0.27 9.42 31.18
C ALA A 209 -1.81 9.32 31.16
N ILE A 210 -2.38 8.33 30.46
CA ILE A 210 -3.84 8.10 30.39
C ILE A 210 -4.28 6.79 31.05
N LYS A 211 -3.35 5.98 31.55
CA LYS A 211 -3.63 4.65 32.10
C LYS A 211 -4.64 4.68 33.25
N GLY A 212 -4.57 5.68 34.13
CA GLY A 212 -5.53 5.84 35.22
C GLY A 212 -6.96 6.11 34.74
N ALA A 213 -7.14 6.90 33.67
CA ALA A 213 -8.45 7.16 33.08
C ALA A 213 -9.01 5.90 32.42
N ILE A 214 -8.16 5.11 31.77
CA ILE A 214 -8.54 3.81 31.20
C ILE A 214 -8.94 2.84 32.30
N ALA A 215 -8.15 2.71 33.37
CA ALA A 215 -8.48 1.82 34.49
C ALA A 215 -9.82 2.16 35.16
N ALA A 216 -10.16 3.45 35.25
CA ALA A 216 -11.45 3.89 35.77
C ALA A 216 -12.63 3.56 34.84
N ALA A 217 -12.43 3.62 33.53
CA ALA A 217 -13.48 3.41 32.53
C ALA A 217 -13.62 1.93 32.09
N ASP A 218 -12.52 1.18 32.09
CA ASP A 218 -12.40 -0.20 31.63
C ASP A 218 -11.34 -0.96 32.46
N PRO A 219 -11.72 -1.43 33.68
CA PRO A 219 -10.80 -2.14 34.56
C PRO A 219 -10.27 -3.46 33.96
N GLU A 220 -11.06 -4.12 33.11
CA GLU A 220 -10.66 -5.38 32.48
C GLU A 220 -9.57 -5.18 31.43
N LEU A 221 -9.70 -4.13 30.60
CA LEU A 221 -8.66 -3.75 29.65
C LEU A 221 -7.38 -3.32 30.37
N SER A 222 -7.48 -2.58 31.48
CA SER A 222 -6.31 -2.24 32.30
C SER A 222 -5.64 -3.49 32.89
N ALA A 223 -6.43 -4.42 33.45
CA ALA A 223 -5.88 -5.67 33.98
C ALA A 223 -5.23 -6.52 32.87
N ARG A 224 -5.78 -6.47 31.65
CA ARG A 224 -5.18 -7.10 30.48
C ARG A 224 -3.85 -6.44 30.11
N ASP A 225 -3.79 -5.11 30.10
CA ASP A 225 -2.56 -4.36 29.86
C ASP A 225 -1.45 -4.75 30.84
N ASP A 226 -1.77 -4.87 32.13
CA ASP A 226 -0.80 -5.30 33.15
C ASP A 226 -0.28 -6.73 32.93
N ARG A 227 -1.13 -7.65 32.44
CA ARG A 227 -0.71 -9.01 32.08
C ARG A 227 0.22 -9.02 30.86
N GLU A 228 -0.05 -8.19 29.87
CA GLU A 228 0.77 -8.10 28.66
C GLU A 228 2.11 -7.40 28.93
N GLU A 229 2.12 -6.35 29.75
CA GLU A 229 3.35 -5.75 30.31
C GLU A 229 4.18 -6.78 31.08
N ALA A 230 3.51 -7.62 31.88
CA ALA A 230 4.17 -8.70 32.59
C ALA A 230 4.77 -9.75 31.66
N ARG A 231 4.05 -10.11 30.59
CA ARG A 231 4.49 -11.06 29.57
C ARG A 231 5.69 -10.53 28.78
N ALA A 232 5.71 -9.23 28.50
CA ALA A 232 6.79 -8.56 27.79
C ALA A 232 8.07 -8.36 28.63
N ARG A 233 8.06 -8.67 29.94
CA ARG A 233 9.26 -8.56 30.78
C ARG A 233 10.36 -9.52 30.32
N GLY A 234 11.58 -9.00 30.23
CA GLY A 234 12.76 -9.79 29.82
C GLY A 234 12.90 -10.03 28.32
N THR A 235 11.99 -9.47 27.50
CA THR A 235 12.13 -9.39 26.04
C THR A 235 12.16 -7.93 25.59
N ASP A 236 12.47 -7.69 24.32
CA ASP A 236 12.17 -6.40 23.69
C ASP A 236 10.65 -6.18 23.72
N HIS A 237 10.23 -5.11 24.39
CA HIS A 237 8.83 -4.77 24.64
C HIS A 237 8.02 -4.61 23.34
N ARG A 238 8.69 -4.23 22.25
CA ARG A 238 8.12 -4.09 20.90
C ARG A 238 7.77 -5.42 20.24
N PHE A 239 8.24 -6.53 20.79
CA PHE A 239 7.99 -7.87 20.24
C PHE A 239 6.79 -8.56 20.88
N ASN A 240 6.04 -7.86 21.74
CA ASN A 240 4.72 -8.27 22.17
C ASN A 240 3.65 -7.50 21.38
N HIS A 241 2.69 -8.23 20.80
CA HIS A 241 1.67 -7.64 19.93
C HIS A 241 0.87 -6.53 20.61
N TRP A 242 0.43 -6.77 21.86
CA TRP A 242 -0.42 -5.83 22.59
C TRP A 242 0.31 -4.51 22.84
N THR A 243 1.52 -4.60 23.40
CA THR A 243 2.33 -3.42 23.75
C THR A 243 2.79 -2.68 22.50
N ALA A 244 3.19 -3.39 21.44
CA ALA A 244 3.59 -2.78 20.17
C ALA A 244 2.46 -1.99 19.51
N VAL A 245 1.25 -2.58 19.46
CA VAL A 245 0.07 -1.90 18.91
C VAL A 245 -0.31 -0.70 19.76
N ARG A 246 -0.38 -0.88 21.09
CA ARG A 246 -0.74 0.19 22.03
C ARG A 246 0.19 1.38 21.90
N ASP A 247 1.49 1.14 21.96
CA ASP A 247 2.48 2.21 21.96
C ASP A 247 2.61 2.83 20.56
N GLY A 248 2.44 2.05 19.49
CA GLY A 248 2.31 2.56 18.13
C GLY A 248 1.13 3.52 17.95
N LEU A 249 -0.07 3.12 18.41
CA LEU A 249 -1.27 3.98 18.35
C LEU A 249 -1.08 5.30 19.07
N MET A 250 -0.41 5.30 20.23
CA MET A 250 -0.18 6.50 21.04
C MET A 250 0.67 7.59 20.35
N ASN A 251 1.32 7.29 19.22
CA ASN A 251 2.13 8.25 18.47
C ASN A 251 1.27 9.18 17.58
N ALA A 252 1.52 9.22 16.27
CA ALA A 252 0.89 10.19 15.37
C ALA A 252 -0.64 10.02 15.27
N HIS A 253 -1.14 8.80 15.53
CA HIS A 253 -2.55 8.43 15.34
C HIS A 253 -3.44 8.91 16.48
N ALA A 254 -3.10 8.61 17.73
CA ALA A 254 -3.87 9.04 18.89
C ALA A 254 -3.91 10.57 19.06
N ASP A 255 -2.92 11.29 18.53
CA ASP A 255 -2.93 12.75 18.51
C ASP A 255 -4.01 13.31 17.55
N LEU A 256 -4.47 12.53 16.57
CA LEU A 256 -5.57 12.89 15.66
C LEU A 256 -6.95 12.45 16.14
N PHE A 257 -7.07 11.61 17.17
CA PHE A 257 -8.37 11.12 17.63
C PHE A 257 -9.35 12.25 18.00
N PRO A 258 -8.94 13.35 18.66
CA PRO A 258 -9.85 14.49 18.91
C PRO A 258 -10.49 15.08 17.64
N GLU A 259 -9.87 14.91 16.48
CA GLU A 259 -10.36 15.42 15.19
C GLU A 259 -11.37 14.48 14.50
N ILE A 260 -11.54 13.24 15.00
CA ILE A 260 -12.45 12.24 14.42
C ILE A 260 -13.86 12.78 14.15
N PRO A 261 -14.50 13.57 15.03
CA PRO A 261 -15.84 14.11 14.76
C PRO A 261 -15.89 14.98 13.50
N ALA A 262 -14.87 15.82 13.29
CA ALA A 262 -14.76 16.65 12.09
C ALA A 262 -14.42 15.80 10.86
N ILE A 263 -13.51 14.84 11.01
CA ILE A 263 -13.10 13.93 9.93
C ILE A 263 -14.29 13.12 9.42
N VAL A 264 -15.09 12.51 10.30
CA VAL A 264 -16.26 11.71 9.91
C VAL A 264 -17.30 12.58 9.20
N LYS A 265 -17.46 13.84 9.60
CA LYS A 265 -18.34 14.79 8.91
C LYS A 265 -17.84 15.15 7.51
N THR A 266 -16.54 15.32 7.32
CA THR A 266 -15.94 15.71 6.03
C THR A 266 -15.75 14.52 5.08
N LEU A 267 -15.42 13.35 5.63
CA LEU A 267 -15.16 12.10 4.91
C LEU A 267 -16.17 11.05 5.39
N PRO A 268 -17.39 11.02 4.83
CA PRO A 268 -18.41 10.08 5.28
C PRO A 268 -18.06 8.62 4.98
N ASP A 269 -17.23 8.36 3.95
CA ASP A 269 -16.76 7.01 3.62
C ASP A 269 -15.71 6.53 4.64
N PRO A 270 -15.96 5.41 5.36
CA PRO A 270 -14.99 4.74 6.22
C PRO A 270 -13.61 4.51 5.61
N ILE A 271 -13.53 4.20 4.32
CA ILE A 271 -12.26 3.91 3.62
C ILE A 271 -11.45 5.19 3.44
N ASP A 272 -12.08 6.31 3.08
CA ASP A 272 -11.40 7.59 2.94
C ASP A 272 -10.88 8.12 4.29
N GLN A 273 -11.59 7.82 5.39
CA GLN A 273 -11.07 8.10 6.73
C GLN A 273 -9.80 7.29 7.03
N MET A 274 -9.75 6.00 6.66
CA MET A 274 -8.55 5.18 6.84
C MET A 274 -7.39 5.68 5.97
N LYS A 275 -7.64 6.08 4.72
CA LYS A 275 -6.63 6.71 3.85
C LYS A 275 -6.07 7.99 4.45
N LEU A 276 -6.91 8.84 5.06
CA LEU A 276 -6.43 10.06 5.71
C LEU A 276 -5.49 9.75 6.88
N PHE A 277 -5.82 8.74 7.69
CA PHE A 277 -4.95 8.30 8.78
C PHE A 277 -3.67 7.63 8.26
N GLU A 278 -3.70 6.96 7.10
CA GLU A 278 -2.47 6.50 6.45
C GLU A 278 -1.60 7.69 5.99
N LEU A 279 -2.20 8.75 5.46
CA LEU A 279 -1.49 9.95 5.03
C LEU A 279 -0.79 10.71 6.15
N ILE A 280 -1.22 10.58 7.42
CA ILE A 280 -0.49 11.21 8.52
C ILE A 280 0.93 10.64 8.66
N GLN A 281 1.16 9.40 8.21
CA GLN A 281 2.47 8.77 8.23
C GLN A 281 3.32 9.21 7.03
N ILE A 282 2.69 9.34 5.86
CA ILE A 282 3.37 9.64 4.60
C ILE A 282 3.75 11.13 4.53
N ILE A 283 2.81 12.01 4.90
CA ILE A 283 2.95 13.47 4.79
C ILE A 283 2.37 14.18 6.04
N PRO A 284 2.95 13.96 7.25
CA PRO A 284 2.38 14.39 8.52
C PRO A 284 2.05 15.88 8.59
N THR A 285 3.00 16.72 8.20
CA THR A 285 2.85 18.19 8.27
C THR A 285 1.72 18.70 7.36
N PRO A 286 1.70 18.38 6.05
CA PRO A 286 0.57 18.70 5.19
C PRO A 286 -0.79 18.19 5.69
N THR A 287 -0.87 16.95 6.21
CA THR A 287 -2.12 16.38 6.72
C THR A 287 -2.67 17.16 7.91
N ARG A 288 -1.81 17.53 8.87
CA ARG A 288 -2.21 18.38 10.01
C ARG A 288 -2.64 19.77 9.56
N SER A 289 -1.93 20.37 8.62
CA SER A 289 -2.28 21.68 8.06
C SER A 289 -3.63 21.65 7.34
N ALA A 290 -3.91 20.58 6.59
CA ALA A 290 -5.17 20.40 5.89
C ALA A 290 -6.34 20.26 6.87
N LEU A 291 -6.18 19.47 7.95
CA LEU A 291 -7.19 19.34 9.01
C LEU A 291 -7.48 20.69 9.69
N ARG A 292 -6.44 21.44 10.07
CA ARG A 292 -6.57 22.74 10.73
C ARG A 292 -7.17 23.83 9.84
N SER A 293 -7.09 23.66 8.51
CA SER A 293 -7.60 24.66 7.57
C SER A 293 -9.13 24.76 7.53
N GLY A 294 -9.85 23.75 8.03
CA GLY A 294 -11.30 23.63 7.85
C GLY A 294 -11.74 23.33 6.41
N ASN A 295 -10.80 23.20 5.46
CA ASN A 295 -11.05 22.92 4.05
C ASN A 295 -10.21 21.73 3.56
N LEU A 296 -10.28 20.62 4.30
CA LEU A 296 -9.46 19.42 4.10
C LEU A 296 -9.37 19.02 2.62
N LEU A 297 -10.50 18.78 1.96
CA LEU A 297 -10.53 18.20 0.61
C LEU A 297 -9.91 19.09 -0.46
N ASN A 298 -9.98 20.41 -0.31
CA ASN A 298 -9.42 21.36 -1.29
C ASN A 298 -8.03 21.86 -0.90
N TYR A 299 -7.52 21.51 0.30
CA TYR A 299 -6.16 21.85 0.71
C TYR A 299 -5.16 21.30 -0.30
N ARG A 300 -4.31 22.16 -0.84
CA ARG A 300 -3.38 21.83 -1.91
C ARG A 300 -1.97 21.63 -1.39
N VAL A 301 -1.35 20.54 -1.83
CA VAL A 301 0.05 20.24 -1.63
C VAL A 301 0.80 20.52 -2.93
N SER A 302 1.82 21.37 -2.88
CA SER A 302 2.67 21.72 -4.03
C SER A 302 4.16 21.63 -3.73
N ASP A 303 4.55 21.36 -2.47
CA ASP A 303 5.96 21.19 -2.11
C ASP A 303 6.55 20.00 -2.89
N PRO A 304 7.63 20.19 -3.67
CA PRO A 304 8.20 19.13 -4.50
C PRO A 304 8.69 17.91 -3.70
N THR A 305 9.18 18.12 -2.49
CA THR A 305 9.64 17.05 -1.60
C THR A 305 8.46 16.23 -1.10
N ILE A 306 7.37 16.89 -0.68
CA ILE A 306 6.14 16.21 -0.28
C ILE A 306 5.51 15.45 -1.46
N MET A 307 5.45 16.06 -2.65
CA MET A 307 4.97 15.38 -3.86
C MET A 307 5.84 14.18 -4.21
N ARG A 308 7.16 14.23 -3.95
CA ARG A 308 8.04 13.05 -4.09
C ARG A 308 7.73 11.96 -3.07
N HIS A 309 7.43 12.31 -1.82
CA HIS A 309 7.02 11.33 -0.81
C HIS A 309 5.74 10.60 -1.18
N LEU A 310 4.75 11.30 -1.75
CA LEU A 310 3.53 10.68 -2.29
C LEU A 310 3.85 9.63 -3.35
N ARG A 311 4.67 9.98 -4.36
CA ARG A 311 5.06 9.05 -5.44
C ARG A 311 5.82 7.84 -4.93
N ASN A 312 6.72 8.04 -3.96
CA ASN A 312 7.46 6.94 -3.33
C ASN A 312 6.55 5.99 -2.52
N ASN A 313 5.34 6.41 -2.19
CA ASN A 313 4.32 5.59 -1.53
C ASN A 313 3.17 5.22 -2.48
N SER A 314 3.48 5.14 -3.78
CA SER A 314 2.56 4.72 -4.85
C SER A 314 1.36 5.64 -5.08
N VAL A 315 1.39 6.88 -4.56
CA VAL A 315 0.38 7.91 -4.82
C VAL A 315 0.87 8.81 -5.97
N PHE A 316 0.12 8.86 -7.07
CA PHE A 316 0.55 9.49 -8.34
C PHE A 316 1.84 8.89 -8.94
N ALA A 317 2.05 7.59 -8.74
CA ALA A 317 3.24 6.90 -9.22
C ALA A 317 3.09 6.29 -10.62
N PHE A 318 1.86 6.11 -11.13
CA PHE A 318 1.60 5.27 -12.30
C PHE A 318 1.12 6.08 -13.49
N GLY A 319 1.86 6.01 -14.60
CA GLY A 319 1.59 6.82 -15.79
C GLY A 319 2.29 8.18 -15.77
N GLN A 320 2.65 8.68 -16.95
CA GLN A 320 3.33 9.97 -17.12
C GLN A 320 2.51 11.15 -16.56
N ALA A 321 1.20 11.15 -16.77
CA ALA A 321 0.32 12.23 -16.32
C ALA A 321 0.35 12.41 -14.79
N ASP A 322 0.30 11.30 -14.05
CA ASP A 322 0.37 11.32 -12.59
C ASP A 322 1.75 11.78 -12.11
N ARG A 323 2.83 11.25 -12.70
CA ARG A 323 4.18 11.63 -12.31
C ARG A 323 4.49 13.11 -12.62
N ALA A 324 3.89 13.67 -13.67
CA ALA A 324 4.04 15.06 -14.08
C ALA A 324 3.32 16.07 -13.16
N ARG A 325 2.43 15.63 -12.26
CA ARG A 325 1.70 16.52 -11.34
C ARG A 325 2.65 17.30 -10.44
N THR A 326 2.60 18.63 -10.49
CA THR A 326 3.37 19.51 -9.60
C THR A 326 2.64 19.82 -8.30
N SER A 327 1.33 19.60 -8.25
CA SER A 327 0.51 19.75 -7.04
C SER A 327 -0.72 18.84 -7.08
N ALA A 328 -1.32 18.62 -5.92
CA ALA A 328 -2.56 17.86 -5.76
C ALA A 328 -3.37 18.38 -4.56
N SER A 329 -4.70 18.34 -4.66
CA SER A 329 -5.57 18.52 -3.50
C SER A 329 -5.64 17.24 -2.67
N PHE A 330 -6.05 17.32 -1.39
CA PHE A 330 -6.30 16.09 -0.61
C PHE A 330 -7.38 15.20 -1.23
N ARG A 331 -8.37 15.77 -1.92
CA ARG A 331 -9.32 14.97 -2.71
C ARG A 331 -8.60 14.13 -3.77
N ASP A 332 -7.69 14.75 -4.52
CA ASP A 332 -6.90 14.03 -5.54
C ASP A 332 -6.01 12.95 -4.89
N ILE A 333 -5.38 13.28 -3.75
CA ILE A 333 -4.48 12.37 -3.03
C ILE A 333 -5.26 11.14 -2.54
N LEU A 334 -6.40 11.32 -1.87
CA LEU A 334 -7.24 10.22 -1.38
C LEU A 334 -7.78 9.35 -2.53
N GLY A 335 -8.11 9.97 -3.67
CA GLY A 335 -8.49 9.23 -4.88
C GLY A 335 -7.33 8.39 -5.46
N ALA A 336 -6.11 8.90 -5.42
CA ALA A 336 -4.92 8.21 -5.92
C ALA A 336 -4.41 7.08 -4.99
N MET A 337 -4.96 6.94 -3.77
CA MET A 337 -4.62 5.87 -2.83
C MET A 337 -5.42 4.56 -3.06
N TRP A 338 -5.88 4.31 -4.27
CA TRP A 338 -6.73 3.16 -4.60
C TRP A 338 -6.06 1.80 -4.34
N LEU A 339 -4.72 1.70 -4.35
CA LEU A 339 -4.00 0.47 -3.98
C LEU A 339 -4.21 0.04 -2.53
N PHE A 340 -4.66 0.95 -1.65
CA PHE A 340 -4.97 0.62 -0.26
C PHE A 340 -6.40 0.08 -0.07
N ASN A 341 -7.31 0.26 -1.04
CA ASN A 341 -8.72 -0.07 -0.88
C ASN A 341 -8.93 -1.51 -0.42
N ARG A 342 -8.30 -2.48 -1.09
CA ARG A 342 -8.42 -3.91 -0.73
C ARG A 342 -7.96 -4.22 0.70
N LYS A 343 -6.93 -3.50 1.20
CA LYS A 343 -6.48 -3.66 2.60
C LYS A 343 -7.53 -3.12 3.56
N PHE A 344 -8.10 -1.97 3.26
CA PHE A 344 -9.14 -1.34 4.09
C PHE A 344 -10.47 -2.10 4.03
N GLU A 345 -10.86 -2.66 2.89
CA GLU A 345 -12.02 -3.54 2.77
C GLU A 345 -11.87 -4.80 3.62
N ARG A 346 -10.68 -5.42 3.62
CA ARG A 346 -10.38 -6.55 4.53
C ARG A 346 -10.44 -6.14 6.00
N ALA A 347 -9.94 -4.95 6.35
CA ALA A 347 -10.06 -4.41 7.70
C ALA A 347 -11.54 -4.19 8.09
N MET A 348 -12.37 -3.68 7.17
CA MET A 348 -13.81 -3.49 7.37
C MET A 348 -14.54 -4.82 7.58
N ALA A 349 -14.26 -5.82 6.75
CA ALA A 349 -14.81 -7.17 6.91
C ALA A 349 -14.43 -7.75 8.28
N LYS A 350 -13.16 -7.60 8.68
CA LYS A 350 -12.70 -8.07 9.99
C LYS A 350 -13.32 -7.30 11.16
N TYR A 351 -13.51 -6.00 11.00
CA TYR A 351 -14.19 -5.17 11.99
C TYR A 351 -15.63 -5.64 12.22
N ALA A 352 -16.36 -5.95 11.13
CA ALA A 352 -17.71 -6.49 11.21
C ALA A 352 -17.76 -7.84 11.96
N GLU A 353 -16.80 -8.73 11.70
CA GLU A 353 -16.68 -9.99 12.45
C GLU A 353 -16.43 -9.80 13.95
N ILE A 354 -15.61 -8.80 14.32
CA ILE A 354 -15.33 -8.48 15.73
C ILE A 354 -16.59 -7.94 16.41
N ARG A 355 -17.33 -7.06 15.74
CA ARG A 355 -18.53 -6.42 16.27
C ARG A 355 -19.73 -7.35 16.44
N ALA A 356 -19.77 -8.45 15.68
CA ALA A 356 -20.82 -9.45 15.75
C ALA A 356 -20.62 -10.46 16.89
N ARG A 357 -19.48 -10.43 17.57
CA ARG A 357 -19.11 -11.27 18.72
C ARG A 357 -19.17 -10.45 19.99
#